data_AF-A0A972N7V3-F1
#
_entry.id   AF-A0A972N7V3-F1
#
_cell.length_a   1.000
_cell.length_b   1.000
_cell.length_c   1.000
_cell.angle_alpha   90.00
_cell.angle_beta   90.00
_cell.angle_gamma   90.00
#
_symmetry.space_group_name_H-M   'P 1'
#
loop_
_entity.id
_entity.type
_entity.pdbx_description
1 polymer ?
#
loop_
_entity_poly.entity_id
_entity_poly.type
_entity_poly.pdbx_seq_one_letter_code
_entity_poly.pdbx_strand_id
1 'polypeptide(L)'
;MPMPTALLTTIVDGVFGYLISAAAEESGWDERVRREIRTRLGRQSPEQMAFRLALERALKRLDDEYPGGWASSGFDLHLLEKAESQRELAKLLTRKGVPDPNVLADVWTASIGVRKPSLREDARRAAETFLRLLNEELDAPDVRVALAPLRTSRDLAHLREQNEVLKDLVDQVLDRVQRLDKHMMSLTTQVEILAEA
;
A
#
# COMPACT_ATOMS: atom_id res chain seq x y z
N MET A 1 15.25 12.83 -16.16
CA MET A 1 14.60 11.93 -17.16
C MET A 1 13.14 11.73 -16.78
N PRO A 2 12.20 11.51 -17.72
CA PRO A 2 10.85 11.07 -17.36
C PRO A 2 10.93 9.68 -16.74
N MET A 3 10.43 9.53 -15.51
CA MET A 3 10.45 8.25 -14.78
C MET A 3 9.44 7.28 -15.42
N PRO A 4 9.77 6.00 -15.63
CA PRO A 4 8.82 5.05 -16.18
C PRO A 4 7.64 4.87 -15.21
N THR A 5 6.46 5.36 -15.59
CA THR A 5 5.25 5.30 -14.76
C THR A 5 4.88 3.86 -14.36
N ALA A 6 5.20 2.89 -15.22
CA ALA A 6 5.00 1.46 -14.95
C ALA A 6 5.89 0.94 -13.80
N LEU A 7 7.14 1.41 -13.71
CA LEU A 7 8.08 1.00 -12.66
C LEU A 7 7.67 1.57 -11.31
N LEU A 8 7.33 2.86 -11.27
CA LEU A 8 6.79 3.49 -10.05
C LEU A 8 5.52 2.78 -9.56
N THR A 9 4.64 2.40 -10.49
CA THR A 9 3.43 1.65 -10.14
C THR A 9 3.76 0.29 -9.54
N THR A 10 4.75 -0.42 -10.09
CA THR A 10 5.19 -1.73 -9.58
C THR A 10 5.78 -1.63 -8.17
N ILE A 11 6.60 -0.60 -7.92
CA ILE A 11 7.16 -0.32 -6.58
C ILE A 11 6.02 -0.03 -5.58
N VAL A 12 5.09 0.85 -5.94
CA VAL A 12 3.93 1.19 -5.08
C VAL A 12 3.08 -0.05 -4.80
N ASP A 13 2.73 -0.82 -5.82
CA ASP A 13 1.95 -2.06 -5.67
C ASP A 13 2.64 -3.04 -4.71
N GLY A 14 3.96 -3.20 -4.84
CA GLY A 14 4.75 -4.07 -3.98
C GLY A 14 4.79 -3.62 -2.52
N VAL A 15 5.00 -2.31 -2.28
CA VAL A 15 5.00 -1.74 -0.93
C VAL A 15 3.63 -1.92 -0.25
N PHE A 16 2.54 -1.61 -0.94
CA PHE A 16 1.18 -1.79 -0.40
C PHE A 16 0.82 -3.27 -0.26
N GLY A 17 1.26 -4.13 -1.17
CA GLY A 17 1.13 -5.58 -1.07
C GLY A 17 1.82 -6.14 0.18
N TYR A 18 3.04 -5.68 0.47
CA TYR A 18 3.76 -6.03 1.69
C TYR A 18 2.99 -5.56 2.93
N LEU A 19 2.51 -4.31 2.96
CA LEU A 19 1.75 -3.76 4.09
C LEU A 19 0.51 -4.59 4.42
N ILE A 20 -0.27 -4.97 3.41
CA ILE A 20 -1.47 -5.80 3.58
C ILE A 20 -1.10 -7.17 4.12
N SER A 21 -0.02 -7.76 3.60
CA SER A 21 0.43 -9.10 4.02
C SER A 21 0.91 -9.10 5.46
N ALA A 22 1.75 -8.12 5.84
CA ALA A 22 2.24 -7.96 7.21
C ALA A 22 1.10 -7.70 8.20
N ALA A 23 0.14 -6.85 7.85
CA ALA A 23 -1.03 -6.59 8.70
C ALA A 23 -1.93 -7.81 8.86
N ALA A 24 -2.08 -8.59 7.80
CA ALA A 24 -2.85 -9.83 7.83
C ALA A 24 -2.20 -10.91 8.70
N GLU A 25 -0.87 -10.99 8.72
CA GLU A 25 -0.12 -11.86 9.62
C GLU A 25 -0.26 -11.43 11.08
N GLU A 26 -0.11 -10.13 11.37
CA GLU A 26 -0.26 -9.58 12.73
C GLU A 26 -1.68 -9.75 13.29
N SER A 27 -2.70 -9.68 12.43
CA SER A 27 -4.11 -9.60 12.83
C SER A 27 -4.92 -10.87 12.54
N GLY A 28 -4.29 -11.90 11.96
CA GLY A 28 -4.95 -13.15 11.57
C GLY A 28 -6.05 -12.98 10.51
N TRP A 29 -5.87 -12.06 9.55
CA TRP A 29 -6.87 -11.85 8.50
C TRP A 29 -6.92 -13.03 7.53
N ASP A 30 -8.14 -13.47 7.21
CA ASP A 30 -8.39 -14.44 6.15
C ASP A 30 -8.17 -13.84 4.74
N GLU A 31 -8.17 -14.69 3.72
CA GLU A 31 -7.93 -14.26 2.33
C GLU A 31 -9.02 -13.32 1.79
N ARG A 32 -10.22 -13.35 2.37
CA ARG A 32 -11.32 -12.49 1.96
C ARG A 32 -11.07 -11.05 2.42
N VAL A 33 -10.76 -10.85 3.71
CA VAL A 33 -10.42 -9.53 4.26
C VAL A 33 -9.20 -8.94 3.53
N ARG A 34 -8.18 -9.76 3.26
CA ARG A 34 -7.01 -9.35 2.46
C ARG A 34 -7.41 -8.81 1.08
N ARG A 35 -8.34 -9.47 0.39
CA ARG A 35 -8.82 -9.06 -0.93
C ARG A 35 -9.60 -7.75 -0.86
N GLU A 36 -10.50 -7.59 0.09
CA GLU A 36 -11.31 -6.39 0.26
C GLU A 36 -10.43 -5.16 0.56
N ILE A 37 -9.45 -5.30 1.46
CA ILE A 37 -8.49 -4.24 1.75
C ILE A 37 -7.63 -3.91 0.52
N ARG A 38 -7.20 -4.91 -0.25
CA ARG A 38 -6.47 -4.70 -1.50
C ARG A 38 -7.30 -3.95 -2.54
N THR A 39 -8.60 -4.22 -2.62
CA THR A 39 -9.51 -3.48 -3.51
C THR A 39 -9.66 -2.03 -3.07
N ARG A 40 -9.81 -1.76 -1.77
CA ARG A 40 -9.92 -0.40 -1.22
C ARG A 40 -8.62 0.40 -1.40
N LEU A 41 -7.49 -0.23 -1.12
CA LEU A 41 -6.14 0.34 -1.32
C LEU A 41 -5.62 0.05 -2.73
N GLY A 42 -6.50 0.02 -3.74
CA GLY A 42 -6.13 -0.28 -5.12
C GLY A 42 -5.29 0.82 -5.78
N ARG A 43 -4.89 0.60 -7.04
CA ARG A 43 -3.99 1.46 -7.83
C ARG A 43 -4.36 2.95 -7.96
N GLN A 44 -5.61 3.28 -7.65
CA GLN A 44 -6.17 4.63 -7.73
C GLN A 44 -6.61 5.16 -6.36
N SER A 45 -6.26 4.48 -5.27
CA SER A 45 -6.55 4.98 -3.94
C SER A 45 -5.75 6.26 -3.68
N PRO A 46 -6.31 7.24 -2.95
CA PRO A 46 -5.61 8.47 -2.59
C PRO A 46 -4.25 8.20 -1.93
N GLU A 47 -4.15 7.15 -1.13
CA GLU A 47 -2.93 6.72 -0.45
C GLU A 47 -1.85 6.28 -1.44
N GLN A 48 -2.18 5.40 -2.39
CA GLN A 48 -1.23 4.94 -3.41
C GLN A 48 -0.76 6.10 -4.29
N MET A 49 -1.69 7.00 -4.67
CA MET A 49 -1.36 8.18 -5.47
C MET A 49 -0.43 9.14 -4.72
N ALA A 50 -0.69 9.38 -3.44
CA ALA A 50 0.12 10.23 -2.59
C ALA A 50 1.51 9.64 -2.34
N PHE A 51 1.61 8.33 -2.09
CA PHE A 51 2.90 7.65 -1.97
C PHE A 51 3.70 7.70 -3.27
N ARG A 52 3.05 7.44 -4.41
CA ARG A 52 3.69 7.54 -5.73
C ARG A 52 4.24 8.95 -5.99
N LEU A 53 3.46 9.97 -5.65
CA LEU A 53 3.87 11.37 -5.79
C LEU A 53 5.08 11.69 -4.91
N ALA A 54 5.07 11.26 -3.64
CA ALA A 54 6.19 11.44 -2.73
C ALA A 54 7.46 10.71 -3.22
N LEU A 55 7.30 9.49 -3.73
CA LEU A 55 8.39 8.71 -4.32
C LEU A 55 9.00 9.43 -5.53
N GLU A 56 8.17 9.93 -6.45
CA GLU A 56 8.63 10.69 -7.61
C GLU A 56 9.39 11.96 -7.21
N ARG A 57 8.87 12.73 -6.25
CA ARG A 57 9.53 13.94 -5.73
C ARG A 57 10.85 13.62 -5.04
N ALA A 58 10.89 12.59 -4.20
CA ALA A 58 12.09 12.17 -3.49
C ALA A 58 13.20 11.73 -4.45
N LEU A 59 12.85 10.97 -5.49
CA LEU A 59 13.81 10.54 -6.51
C LEU A 59 14.32 11.71 -7.34
N LYS A 60 13.47 12.69 -7.66
CA LYS A 60 13.90 13.92 -8.32
C LYS A 60 14.88 14.73 -7.46
N ARG A 61 14.58 14.91 -6.16
CA ARG A 61 15.47 15.60 -5.22
C ARG A 61 16.79 14.85 -5.02
N LEU A 62 16.76 13.52 -5.05
CA LEU A 62 17.97 12.70 -4.97
C LEU A 62 18.89 12.92 -6.18
N ASP A 63 18.32 13.06 -7.38
CA ASP A 63 19.06 13.39 -8.61
C ASP A 63 19.72 14.79 -8.51
N ASP A 64 19.01 15.75 -7.90
CA ASP A 64 19.54 17.09 -7.64
C ASP A 64 20.68 17.11 -6.59
N GLU A 65 20.60 16.29 -5.54
CA GLU A 65 21.66 16.17 -4.51
C GLU A 65 22.89 15.41 -5.01
N TYR A 66 22.75 14.57 -6.04
CA TYR A 66 23.83 13.78 -6.63
C TYR A 66 23.99 14.03 -8.14
N PRO A 67 24.40 15.24 -8.52
CA PRO A 67 24.56 15.61 -9.92
C PRO A 67 25.68 14.78 -10.58
N GLY A 68 25.52 14.52 -11.88
CA GLY A 68 26.54 13.80 -12.68
C GLY A 68 26.22 12.33 -12.92
N GLY A 69 24.99 11.91 -12.65
CA GLY A 69 24.49 10.60 -13.05
C GLY A 69 25.02 9.44 -12.23
N TRP A 70 25.50 9.69 -11.01
CA TRP A 70 25.85 8.64 -10.06
C TRP A 70 24.62 7.81 -9.67
N ALA A 71 23.48 8.46 -9.44
CA ALA A 71 22.19 7.80 -9.31
C ALA A 71 21.78 7.10 -10.63
N SER A 72 22.07 7.69 -11.79
CA SER A 72 21.71 7.11 -13.10
C SER A 72 22.61 5.93 -13.54
N SER A 73 23.80 5.80 -12.98
CA SER A 73 24.79 4.76 -13.29
C SER A 73 24.85 3.67 -12.23
N GLY A 74 24.43 3.98 -11.00
CA GLY A 74 24.33 3.03 -9.90
C GLY A 74 22.89 2.75 -9.48
N PHE A 75 22.12 3.78 -9.12
CA PHE A 75 20.80 3.66 -8.47
C PHE A 75 19.72 3.23 -9.48
N ASP A 76 19.74 1.95 -9.83
CA ASP A 76 18.72 1.34 -10.66
C ASP A 76 17.41 1.23 -9.87
N LEU A 77 16.37 1.89 -10.35
CA LEU A 77 15.03 1.85 -9.75
C LEU A 77 14.47 0.43 -9.63
N HIS A 78 14.94 -0.55 -10.43
CA HIS A 78 14.58 -1.96 -10.26
C HIS A 78 15.05 -2.55 -8.91
N LEU A 79 15.98 -1.88 -8.21
CA LEU A 79 16.33 -2.24 -6.84
C LEU A 79 15.13 -2.05 -5.90
N LEU A 80 14.30 -1.03 -6.14
CA LEU A 80 13.11 -0.75 -5.32
C LEU A 80 11.96 -1.74 -5.59
N GLU A 81 12.04 -2.55 -6.65
CA GLU A 81 11.12 -3.66 -6.90
C GLU A 81 11.41 -4.89 -6.04
N LYS A 82 12.59 -4.94 -5.38
CA LYS A 82 12.97 -6.06 -4.54
C LYS A 82 12.17 -6.04 -3.23
N ALA A 83 11.78 -7.22 -2.75
CA ALA A 83 10.93 -7.38 -1.59
C ALA A 83 11.55 -6.75 -0.33
N GLU A 84 12.88 -6.84 -0.20
CA GLU A 84 13.66 -6.24 0.88
C GLU A 84 13.55 -4.72 0.87
N SER A 85 13.69 -4.08 -0.30
CA SER A 85 13.51 -2.64 -0.44
C SER A 85 12.07 -2.22 -0.16
N GLN A 86 11.08 -2.94 -0.69
CA GLN A 86 9.66 -2.66 -0.45
C GLN A 86 9.30 -2.74 1.04
N ARG A 87 9.87 -3.70 1.76
CA ARG A 87 9.72 -3.82 3.21
C ARG A 87 10.26 -2.60 3.94
N GLU A 88 11.43 -2.09 3.57
CA GLU A 88 11.98 -0.89 4.19
C GLU A 88 11.12 0.35 3.88
N LEU A 89 10.64 0.49 2.65
CA LEU A 89 9.72 1.56 2.26
C LEU A 89 8.39 1.50 3.02
N ALA A 90 7.85 0.30 3.28
CA ALA A 90 6.62 0.10 4.04
C ALA A 90 6.71 0.61 5.49
N LYS A 91 7.91 0.56 6.11
CA LYS A 91 8.13 1.10 7.45
C LYS A 91 7.89 2.62 7.51
N LEU A 92 8.26 3.35 6.45
CA LEU A 92 8.02 4.79 6.35
C LEU A 92 6.52 5.14 6.30
N LEU A 93 5.72 4.31 5.62
CA LEU A 93 4.27 4.53 5.49
C LEU A 93 3.53 4.33 6.83
N THR A 94 3.91 3.32 7.59
CA THR A 94 3.24 2.95 8.84
C THR A 94 3.88 3.57 10.08
N ARG A 95 5.05 4.21 9.94
CA ARG A 95 5.92 4.65 11.04
C ARG A 95 6.25 3.53 12.04
N LYS A 96 6.08 2.26 11.64
CA LYS A 96 6.44 1.08 12.43
C LYS A 96 7.90 0.73 12.16
N GLY A 97 8.77 1.23 13.03
CA GLY A 97 10.21 1.01 12.94
C GLY A 97 10.92 2.03 12.06
N VAL A 98 12.25 1.94 12.07
CA VAL A 98 13.13 2.80 11.28
C VAL A 98 13.61 2.01 10.06
N PRO A 99 13.48 2.54 8.84
CA PRO A 99 14.05 1.89 7.67
C PRO A 99 15.58 1.83 7.76
N ASP A 100 16.16 0.69 7.39
CA ASP A 100 17.60 0.47 7.44
C ASP A 100 18.25 0.77 6.08
N PRO A 101 19.08 1.82 5.96
CA PRO A 101 19.77 2.14 4.71
C PRO A 101 20.76 1.05 4.27
N ASN A 102 21.24 0.19 5.18
CA ASN A 102 22.13 -0.90 4.82
C ASN A 102 21.43 -1.96 3.96
N VAL A 103 20.15 -2.24 4.22
CA VAL A 103 19.36 -3.18 3.43
C VAL A 103 19.26 -2.70 1.99
N LEU A 104 18.95 -1.42 1.78
CA LEU A 104 18.92 -0.80 0.44
C LEU A 104 20.30 -0.81 -0.23
N ALA A 105 21.37 -0.53 0.52
CA ALA A 105 22.74 -0.57 0.00
C ALA A 105 23.15 -1.99 -0.42
N ASP A 106 22.75 -3.01 0.33
CA ASP A 106 23.05 -4.41 0.02
C ASP A 106 22.29 -4.87 -1.23
N VAL A 107 21.00 -4.55 -1.33
CA VAL A 107 20.18 -4.81 -2.52
C VAL A 107 20.78 -4.12 -3.75
N TRP A 108 21.21 -2.87 -3.58
CA TRP A 108 21.80 -2.07 -4.64
C TRP A 108 23.16 -2.62 -5.09
N THR A 109 24.09 -2.87 -4.17
CA THR A 109 25.39 -3.44 -4.55
C THR A 109 25.27 -4.82 -5.17
N ALA A 110 24.26 -5.61 -4.78
CA ALA A 110 23.94 -6.88 -5.43
C ALA A 110 23.44 -6.69 -6.87
N SER A 111 22.67 -5.64 -7.18
CA SER A 111 22.16 -5.41 -8.54
C SER A 111 23.25 -5.02 -9.54
N ILE A 112 24.30 -4.31 -9.08
CA ILE A 112 25.44 -3.90 -9.93
C ILE A 112 26.42 -5.08 -10.17
N GLY A 113 26.39 -6.13 -9.33
CA GLY A 113 27.28 -7.29 -9.47
C GLY A 113 28.75 -7.02 -9.12
N VAL A 114 29.07 -5.85 -8.57
CA VAL A 114 30.43 -5.43 -8.22
C VAL A 114 30.58 -5.31 -6.70
N ARG A 115 31.36 -6.21 -6.09
CA ARG A 115 31.67 -6.17 -4.65
C ARG A 115 32.90 -5.30 -4.39
N LYS A 116 32.72 -3.98 -4.40
CA LYS A 116 33.72 -3.01 -3.93
C LYS A 116 33.26 -2.39 -2.60
N PRO A 117 34.07 -2.45 -1.52
CA PRO A 117 33.70 -1.85 -0.24
C PRO A 117 33.37 -0.36 -0.32
N SER A 118 34.08 0.41 -1.15
CA SER A 118 33.80 1.84 -1.39
C SER A 118 32.43 2.06 -2.03
N LEU A 119 32.06 1.24 -3.00
CA LEU A 119 30.75 1.31 -3.67
C LEU A 119 29.60 1.04 -2.70
N ARG A 120 29.79 0.13 -1.73
CA ARG A 120 28.79 -0.15 -0.69
C ARG A 120 28.57 1.03 0.24
N GLU A 121 29.65 1.69 0.64
CA GLU A 121 29.54 2.86 1.52
C GLU A 121 28.88 4.04 0.79
N ASP A 122 29.22 4.25 -0.48
CA ASP A 122 28.55 5.24 -1.32
C ASP A 122 27.06 4.89 -1.48
N ALA A 123 26.73 3.62 -1.75
CA ALA A 123 25.36 3.14 -1.85
C ALA A 123 24.56 3.34 -0.54
N ARG A 124 25.20 3.11 0.62
CA ARG A 124 24.60 3.34 1.93
C ARG A 124 24.28 4.81 2.15
N ARG A 125 25.19 5.73 1.81
CA ARG A 125 24.96 7.17 1.94
C ARG A 125 23.83 7.64 1.03
N ALA A 126 23.79 7.20 -0.22
CA ALA A 126 22.69 7.55 -1.11
C ALA A 126 21.35 6.92 -0.66
N ALA A 127 21.34 5.70 -0.13
CA ALA A 127 20.14 5.10 0.47
C ALA A 127 19.65 5.88 1.69
N GLU A 128 20.56 6.32 2.57
CA GLU A 128 20.25 7.15 3.73
C GLU A 128 19.65 8.49 3.30
N THR A 129 20.27 9.16 2.33
CA THR A 129 19.76 10.39 1.73
C THR A 129 18.37 10.18 1.09
N PHE A 130 18.20 9.12 0.31
CA PHE A 130 16.93 8.78 -0.30
C PHE A 130 15.81 8.55 0.73
N LEU A 131 16.08 7.77 1.77
CA LEU A 131 15.12 7.50 2.84
C LEU A 131 14.74 8.78 3.59
N ARG A 132 15.71 9.66 3.86
CA ARG A 132 15.47 10.98 4.45
C ARG A 132 14.56 11.83 3.56
N LEU A 133 14.92 11.97 2.28
CA LEU A 133 14.16 12.75 1.29
C LEU A 133 12.73 12.21 1.14
N LEU A 134 12.58 10.90 1.03
CA LEU A 134 11.26 10.27 0.96
C LEU A 134 10.46 10.54 2.22
N ASN A 135 11.05 10.41 3.41
CA ASN A 135 10.35 10.71 4.65
C ASN A 135 9.88 12.17 4.72
N GLU A 136 10.70 13.12 4.26
CA GLU A 136 10.32 14.54 4.14
C GLU A 136 9.14 14.74 3.17
N GLU A 137 9.17 14.10 1.99
CA GLU A 137 8.08 14.18 1.01
C GLU A 137 6.79 13.51 1.50
N LEU A 138 6.89 12.45 2.28
CA LEU A 138 5.74 11.82 2.92
C LEU A 138 5.10 12.73 3.97
N ASP A 139 5.88 13.63 4.58
CA ASP A 139 5.41 14.63 5.55
C ASP A 139 4.94 15.94 4.92
N ALA A 140 5.09 16.09 3.58
CA ALA A 140 4.55 17.22 2.84
C ALA A 140 3.03 17.35 3.08
N PRO A 141 2.46 18.57 3.25
CA PRO A 141 1.07 18.74 3.64
C PRO A 141 0.05 18.04 2.74
N ASP A 142 0.25 18.08 1.42
CA ASP A 142 -0.60 17.46 0.40
C ASP A 142 -0.57 15.92 0.46
N VAL A 143 0.61 15.35 0.73
CA VAL A 143 0.81 13.90 0.85
C VAL A 143 0.33 13.38 2.21
N ARG A 144 0.67 14.09 3.29
CA ARG A 144 0.39 13.69 4.67
C ARG A 144 -1.09 13.53 4.94
N VAL A 145 -1.93 14.39 4.37
CA VAL A 145 -3.39 14.30 4.53
C VAL A 145 -3.92 12.99 3.93
N ALA A 146 -3.47 12.66 2.72
CA ALA A 146 -3.88 11.42 2.05
C ALA A 146 -3.34 10.16 2.75
N LEU A 147 -2.15 10.23 3.36
CA LEU A 147 -1.54 9.11 4.09
C LEU A 147 -1.92 9.01 5.56
N ALA A 148 -2.69 9.97 6.10
CA ALA A 148 -3.12 9.94 7.49
C ALA A 148 -3.74 8.58 7.89
N PRO A 149 -4.61 7.95 7.07
CA PRO A 149 -5.19 6.64 7.37
C PRO A 149 -4.21 5.47 7.44
N LEU A 150 -2.95 5.62 7.01
CA LEU A 150 -1.94 4.56 7.10
C LEU A 150 -0.97 4.77 8.27
N ARG A 151 -0.88 6.01 8.76
CA ARG A 151 0.09 6.44 9.78
C ARG A 151 -0.42 6.22 11.20
N THR A 152 -1.74 6.21 11.39
CA THR A 152 -2.36 5.78 12.63
C THR A 152 -2.45 4.26 12.62
N SER A 153 -1.63 3.58 13.44
CA SER A 153 -1.59 2.11 13.60
C SER A 153 -2.95 1.45 13.90
N ARG A 154 -4.00 2.22 14.14
CA ARG A 154 -5.38 1.76 14.34
C ARG A 154 -6.17 1.57 13.05
N ASP A 155 -5.73 2.11 11.92
CA ASP A 155 -6.61 2.20 10.77
C ASP A 155 -6.68 0.92 9.94
N LEU A 156 -5.63 0.10 9.81
CA LEU A 156 -5.81 -1.23 9.20
C LEU A 156 -6.78 -2.11 10.02
N ALA A 157 -6.74 -2.01 11.35
CA ALA A 157 -7.70 -2.65 12.24
C ALA A 157 -9.10 -2.00 12.18
N HIS A 158 -9.18 -0.68 12.02
CA HIS A 158 -10.44 0.05 11.87
C HIS A 158 -11.06 -0.17 10.49
N LEU A 159 -10.25 -0.37 9.44
CA LEU A 159 -10.67 -0.80 8.10
C LEU A 159 -11.26 -2.20 8.14
N ARG A 160 -10.69 -3.11 8.95
CA ARG A 160 -11.29 -4.41 9.26
C ARG A 160 -12.63 -4.24 9.97
N GLU A 161 -12.68 -3.46 11.05
CA GLU A 161 -13.88 -3.22 11.84
C GLU A 161 -15.01 -2.58 10.99
N GLN A 162 -14.69 -1.58 10.18
CA GLN A 162 -15.62 -0.97 9.23
C GLN A 162 -16.14 -1.98 8.20
N ASN A 163 -15.30 -2.87 7.68
CA ASN A 163 -15.73 -3.92 6.75
C ASN A 163 -16.62 -4.97 7.43
N GLU A 164 -16.31 -5.37 8.68
CA GLU A 164 -17.16 -6.26 9.47
C GLU A 164 -18.55 -5.63 9.72
N VAL A 165 -18.61 -4.34 10.08
CA VAL A 165 -19.88 -3.60 10.28
C VAL A 165 -20.67 -3.44 8.98
N LEU A 166 -20.02 -3.09 7.88
CA LEU A 166 -20.67 -2.99 6.55
C LEU A 166 -21.24 -4.33 6.11
N LYS A 167 -20.53 -5.42 6.39
CA LYS A 167 -20.99 -6.78 6.09
C LYS A 167 -22.22 -7.15 6.91
N ASP A 168 -22.20 -6.92 8.22
CA ASP A 168 -23.35 -7.17 9.09
C ASP A 168 -24.59 -6.42 8.61
N LEU A 169 -24.42 -5.16 8.18
CA LEU A 169 -25.50 -4.37 7.59
C LEU A 169 -26.01 -4.97 6.28
N VAL A 170 -25.13 -5.41 5.38
CA VAL A 170 -25.51 -6.04 4.10
C VAL A 170 -26.25 -7.36 4.34
N ASP A 171 -25.75 -8.20 5.24
CA ASP A 171 -26.37 -9.49 5.58
C ASP A 171 -27.74 -9.27 6.23
N GLN A 172 -27.89 -8.27 7.11
CA GLN A 172 -29.19 -7.89 7.67
C GLN A 172 -30.17 -7.41 6.61
N VAL A 173 -29.72 -6.62 5.63
CA VAL A 173 -30.58 -6.16 4.52
C VAL A 173 -31.01 -7.34 3.64
N LEU A 174 -30.09 -8.25 3.29
CA LEU A 174 -30.39 -9.44 2.51
C LEU A 174 -31.41 -10.36 3.20
N ASP A 175 -31.23 -10.64 4.49
CA ASP A 175 -32.15 -11.46 5.29
C ASP A 175 -33.54 -10.81 5.40
N ARG A 176 -33.59 -9.47 5.43
CA ARG A 176 -34.85 -8.72 5.45
C ARG A 176 -35.56 -8.76 4.10
N VAL A 177 -34.83 -8.67 2.99
CA VAL A 177 -35.36 -8.84 1.62
C VAL A 177 -35.93 -10.25 1.45
N GLN A 178 -35.20 -11.30 1.85
CA GLN A 178 -35.67 -12.68 1.75
C GLN A 178 -36.94 -12.95 2.57
N ARG A 179 -37.05 -12.37 3.77
CA ARG A 179 -38.27 -12.48 4.60
C ARG A 179 -39.46 -11.76 4.00
N LEU A 180 -39.25 -10.62 3.34
CA LEU A 180 -40.31 -9.90 2.64
C LEU A 180 -40.80 -10.70 1.44
N ASP A 181 -39.89 -11.31 0.68
CA ASP A 181 -40.21 -12.14 -0.48
C ASP A 181 -41.05 -13.37 -0.09
N LYS A 182 -40.67 -14.02 1.03
CA LYS A 182 -41.43 -15.14 1.60
C LYS A 182 -42.84 -14.73 2.09
N HIS A 183 -42.97 -13.55 2.72
CA HIS A 183 -44.28 -13.05 3.14
C HIS A 183 -45.16 -12.67 1.94
N MET A 184 -44.58 -12.04 0.92
CA MET A 184 -45.28 -11.71 -0.32
C MET A 184 -45.83 -12.98 -0.97
N MET A 185 -45.00 -14.02 -1.12
CA MET A 185 -45.40 -15.34 -1.64
C MET A 185 -46.53 -15.97 -0.82
N SER A 186 -46.47 -15.87 0.51
CA SER A 186 -47.55 -16.38 1.38
C SER A 186 -48.85 -15.60 1.23
N LEU A 187 -48.79 -14.28 1.03
CA LEU A 187 -49.95 -13.42 0.83
C LEU A 187 -50.59 -13.67 -0.54
N THR A 188 -49.81 -13.84 -1.60
CA THR A 188 -50.35 -14.23 -2.92
C THR A 188 -51.07 -15.56 -2.86
N THR A 189 -50.50 -16.58 -2.20
CA THR A 189 -51.17 -17.88 -2.03
C THR A 189 -52.47 -17.77 -1.21
N GLN A 190 -52.50 -16.94 -0.16
CA GLN A 190 -53.72 -16.72 0.62
C GLN A 190 -54.81 -16.01 -0.18
N VAL A 191 -54.43 -15.04 -1.01
CA VAL A 191 -55.36 -14.33 -1.90
C VAL A 191 -55.94 -15.27 -2.96
N GLU A 192 -55.12 -16.15 -3.54
CA GLU A 192 -55.58 -17.16 -4.51
C GLU A 192 -56.58 -18.13 -3.87
N ILE A 193 -56.30 -18.64 -2.68
CA ILE A 193 -57.20 -19.52 -1.94
C ILE A 193 -58.54 -18.84 -1.62
N LEU A 194 -58.51 -17.55 -1.25
CA LEU A 194 -59.71 -16.77 -0.97
C LEU A 194 -60.51 -16.38 -2.23
N ALA A 195 -59.87 -16.37 -3.41
CA ALA A 195 -60.53 -16.10 -4.68
C ALA A 195 -61.18 -17.36 -5.29
N GLU A 196 -60.74 -18.56 -4.89
CA GLU A 196 -61.29 -19.85 -5.32
C GLU A 196 -62.40 -20.41 -4.39
N ALA A 197 -62.60 -19.78 -3.22
CA ALA A 197 -63.64 -20.12 -2.23
C ALA A 197 -64.92 -19.31 -2.42
#